data_AF-A0A6I1F2I8-F1
#
_entry.id   AF-A0A6I1F2I8-F1
#
_cell.length_a   1.000
_cell.length_b   1.000
_cell.length_c   1.000
_cell.angle_alpha   90.00
_cell.angle_beta   90.00
_cell.angle_gamma   90.00
#
_symmetry.space_group_name_H-M   'P 1'
#
loop_
_entity.id
_entity.type
_entity.pdbx_description
1 polymer ?
#
loop_
_entity_poly.entity_id
_entity_poly.type
_entity_poly.pdbx_seq_one_letter_code
_entity_poly.pdbx_strand_id
1 'polypeptide(L)'
;MICNMAFIVSCSKEGEKSVVKYCKENDIIIFDLVIDPLNNEIYRGAFSSFLQASSFGKVLKEHKVTEIIVDSKENFKNKEYLQEFLVLTMFFMEAKVYFLKENLDASMSEDNVELVFRFNSRNSNNLKS
;
A
#
# COMPACT_ATOMS: atom_id res chain seq x y z
N MET A 1 18.44 16.54 2.51
CA MET A 1 16.96 16.49 2.48
C MET A 1 16.61 15.18 1.81
N ILE A 2 15.96 14.25 2.53
CA ILE A 2 15.50 13.01 1.92
C ILE A 2 14.13 13.33 1.36
N CYS A 3 13.97 13.31 0.04
CA CYS A 3 12.65 13.37 -0.57
C CYS A 3 11.97 12.02 -0.36
N ASN A 4 10.76 12.02 0.18
CA ASN A 4 9.99 10.78 0.31
C ASN A 4 9.61 10.28 -1.09
N MET A 5 9.72 8.97 -1.30
CA MET A 5 9.36 8.34 -2.57
C MET A 5 8.05 7.58 -2.39
N ALA A 6 7.08 7.84 -3.26
CA ALA A 6 5.75 7.26 -3.19
C ALA A 6 5.43 6.36 -4.39
N PHE A 7 4.73 5.29 -4.10
CA PHE A 7 4.00 4.50 -5.08
C PHE A 7 2.51 4.81 -4.96
N ILE A 8 1.85 5.10 -6.09
CA ILE A 8 0.45 5.53 -6.07
C ILE A 8 -0.47 4.40 -6.50
N VAL A 9 -1.56 4.22 -5.75
CA VAL A 9 -2.67 3.33 -6.10
C VAL A 9 -3.96 4.14 -6.23
N SER A 10 -4.45 4.33 -7.45
CA SER A 10 -5.70 5.04 -7.74
C SER A 10 -6.71 4.12 -8.43
N CYS A 11 -8.01 4.32 -8.17
CA CYS A 11 -9.09 3.60 -8.87
C CYS A 11 -9.83 4.44 -9.91
N SER A 12 -9.40 5.68 -10.17
CA SER A 12 -10.00 6.52 -11.21
C SER A 12 -9.03 7.56 -11.76
N LYS A 13 -9.30 8.06 -12.97
CA LYS A 13 -8.56 9.19 -13.57
C LYS A 13 -8.68 10.49 -12.77
N GLU A 14 -9.76 10.65 -12.00
CA GLU A 14 -9.93 11.79 -11.10
C GLU A 14 -9.09 11.63 -9.83
N GLY A 15 -9.11 10.42 -9.23
CA GLY A 15 -8.27 10.07 -8.09
C GLY A 15 -6.78 10.21 -8.38
N GLU A 16 -6.34 9.86 -9.60
CA GLU A 16 -4.97 10.09 -10.06
C GLU A 16 -4.57 11.56 -9.97
N LYS A 17 -5.41 12.46 -10.50
CA LYS A 17 -5.12 13.90 -10.47
C LYS A 17 -4.97 14.42 -9.05
N SER A 18 -5.83 13.96 -8.15
CA SER A 18 -5.80 14.34 -6.74
C SER A 18 -4.52 13.87 -6.06
N VAL A 19 -4.12 12.61 -6.26
CA VAL A 19 -2.90 12.06 -5.65
C VAL A 19 -1.63 12.69 -6.24
N VAL A 20 -1.56 12.86 -7.56
CA VAL A 20 -0.41 13.50 -8.21
C VAL A 20 -0.26 14.95 -7.75
N LYS A 21 -1.37 15.67 -7.57
CA LYS A 21 -1.36 17.03 -7.01
C LYS A 21 -0.82 17.02 -5.58
N TYR A 22 -1.31 16.12 -4.73
CA TYR A 22 -0.83 15.97 -3.36
C TYR A 22 0.68 15.70 -3.31
N CYS A 23 1.20 14.79 -4.13
CA CYS A 23 2.64 14.50 -4.17
C CYS A 23 3.46 15.73 -4.54
N LYS A 24 3.00 16.52 -5.53
CA LYS A 24 3.67 17.76 -5.93
C LYS A 24 3.66 18.82 -4.83
N GLU A 25 2.57 18.95 -4.10
CA GLU A 25 2.42 19.94 -3.02
C GLU A 25 3.25 19.59 -1.78
N ASN A 26 3.66 18.32 -1.63
CA ASN A 26 4.42 17.82 -0.48
C ASN A 26 5.85 17.37 -0.85
N ASP A 27 6.36 17.75 -2.03
CA ASP A 27 7.70 17.38 -2.52
C ASP A 27 7.98 15.86 -2.50
N ILE A 28 6.93 15.06 -2.76
CA ILE A 28 6.99 13.60 -2.81
C ILE A 28 7.31 13.16 -4.25
N ILE A 29 8.38 12.36 -4.41
CA ILE A 29 8.78 11.81 -5.71
C ILE A 29 7.90 10.61 -6.02
N ILE A 30 7.19 10.64 -7.13
CA ILE A 30 6.40 9.51 -7.61
C ILE A 30 7.35 8.50 -8.27
N PHE A 31 7.43 7.30 -7.70
CA PHE A 31 8.14 6.17 -8.29
C PHE A 31 7.35 5.58 -9.46
N ASP A 32 6.10 5.18 -9.17
CA ASP A 32 5.20 4.57 -10.14
C ASP A 32 3.74 4.76 -9.68
N LEU A 33 2.80 4.56 -10.60
CA LEU A 33 1.37 4.79 -10.44
C LEU A 33 0.57 3.65 -11.07
N VAL A 34 -0.35 3.08 -10.31
CA VAL A 34 -1.34 2.13 -10.80
C VAL A 34 -2.72 2.77 -10.80
N ILE A 35 -3.38 2.71 -11.96
CA ILE A 35 -4.76 3.17 -12.15
C ILE A 35 -5.66 1.94 -12.34
N ASP A 36 -6.75 1.91 -11.60
CA ASP A 36 -7.79 0.88 -11.64
C ASP A 36 -7.26 -0.55 -11.39
N PRO A 37 -6.66 -0.80 -10.21
CA PRO A 37 -6.18 -2.13 -9.83
C PRO A 37 -7.30 -3.19 -9.75
N LEU A 38 -8.57 -2.79 -9.72
CA LEU A 38 -9.69 -3.74 -9.66
C LEU A 38 -10.18 -4.20 -11.04
N ASN A 39 -9.94 -3.45 -12.12
CA ASN A 39 -10.22 -3.91 -13.49
C ASN A 39 -8.99 -4.51 -14.18
N ASN A 40 -7.81 -4.30 -13.62
CA ASN A 40 -6.60 -4.89 -14.17
C ASN A 40 -6.43 -6.32 -13.61
N GLU A 41 -6.59 -7.34 -14.47
CA GLU A 41 -6.53 -8.77 -14.08
C GLU A 41 -5.23 -9.13 -13.34
N ILE A 42 -4.14 -8.41 -13.64
CA ILE A 42 -2.84 -8.53 -12.96
C ILE A 42 -2.95 -8.18 -11.47
N TYR A 43 -3.88 -7.32 -11.07
CA TYR A 43 -3.99 -6.81 -9.70
C TYR A 43 -5.12 -7.48 -8.89
N ARG A 44 -6.11 -8.09 -9.56
CA ARG A 44 -7.32 -8.67 -8.93
C ARG A 44 -7.07 -9.95 -8.14
N GLY A 45 -6.27 -10.87 -8.68
CA GLY A 45 -5.86 -12.10 -8.01
C GLY A 45 -4.43 -12.02 -7.49
N ALA A 46 -3.64 -11.07 -8.00
CA ALA A 46 -2.24 -10.98 -7.69
C ALA A 46 -1.90 -9.96 -6.63
N PHE A 47 -2.72 -9.01 -6.14
CA PHE A 47 -2.19 -8.01 -5.18
C PHE A 47 -1.49 -8.61 -3.95
N SER A 48 -2.01 -9.72 -3.41
CA SER A 48 -1.33 -10.50 -2.35
C SER A 48 -0.08 -11.21 -2.87
N SER A 49 -0.15 -11.90 -4.01
CA SER A 49 1.01 -12.53 -4.68
C SER A 49 2.02 -11.52 -5.26
N PHE A 50 1.64 -10.27 -5.48
CA PHE A 50 2.37 -9.20 -6.14
C PHE A 50 3.28 -8.51 -5.13
N LEU A 51 2.79 -8.36 -3.90
CA LEU A 51 3.61 -7.89 -2.78
C LEU A 51 4.39 -9.01 -2.08
N GLN A 52 3.84 -10.22 -1.94
CA GLN A 52 4.51 -11.34 -1.24
C GLN A 52 5.38 -12.24 -2.15
N ALA A 53 5.04 -12.44 -3.43
CA ALA A 53 5.68 -13.44 -4.29
C ALA A 53 6.31 -12.89 -5.59
N SER A 54 5.98 -11.67 -6.02
CA SER A 54 6.50 -11.10 -7.28
C SER A 54 7.73 -10.22 -7.07
N SER A 55 8.54 -10.09 -8.11
CA SER A 55 9.63 -9.12 -8.23
C SER A 55 9.25 -7.69 -7.84
N PHE A 56 7.96 -7.33 -7.83
CA PHE A 56 7.50 -5.96 -7.62
C PHE A 56 7.70 -5.43 -6.19
N GLY A 57 7.33 -6.18 -5.15
CA GLY A 57 7.59 -5.76 -3.76
C GLY A 57 9.08 -5.56 -3.48
N LYS A 58 9.94 -6.38 -4.10
CA LYS A 58 11.40 -6.22 -4.08
C LYS A 58 11.84 -4.96 -4.82
N VAL A 59 11.29 -4.68 -6.01
CA VAL A 59 11.54 -3.46 -6.78
C VAL A 59 11.20 -2.21 -5.97
N LEU A 60 10.03 -2.18 -5.32
CA LEU A 60 9.64 -1.03 -4.49
C LEU A 60 10.60 -0.82 -3.31
N LYS A 61 11.05 -1.91 -2.66
CA LYS A 61 12.04 -1.86 -1.57
C LYS A 61 13.43 -1.44 -2.06
N GLU A 62 13.88 -1.97 -3.20
CA GLU A 62 15.17 -1.62 -3.84
C GLU A 62 15.22 -0.15 -4.25
N HIS A 63 14.10 0.39 -4.74
CA HIS A 63 13.95 1.80 -5.09
C HIS A 63 13.66 2.70 -3.88
N LYS A 64 13.64 2.15 -2.66
CA LYS A 64 13.42 2.88 -1.41
C LYS A 64 12.10 3.65 -1.40
N VAL A 65 11.02 3.03 -1.89
CA VAL A 65 9.67 3.56 -1.73
C VAL A 65 9.33 3.56 -0.24
N THR A 66 9.04 4.75 0.30
CA THR A 66 8.74 4.97 1.72
C THR A 66 7.26 5.19 1.99
N GLU A 67 6.49 5.49 0.94
CA GLU A 67 5.07 5.82 1.04
C GLU A 67 4.25 5.12 -0.05
N ILE A 68 3.05 4.70 0.32
CA ILE A 68 2.01 4.22 -0.58
C ILE A 68 0.84 5.18 -0.43
N ILE A 69 0.50 5.88 -1.50
CA ILE A 69 -0.60 6.84 -1.48
C ILE A 69 -1.77 6.27 -2.26
N VAL A 70 -2.90 6.16 -1.59
CA VAL A 70 -4.13 5.62 -2.14
C VAL A 70 -5.16 6.73 -2.24
N ASP A 71 -5.88 6.83 -3.35
CA ASP A 71 -6.98 7.81 -3.51
C ASP A 71 -8.04 7.67 -2.40
N SER A 72 -8.54 6.45 -2.14
CA SER A 72 -9.56 6.19 -1.13
C SER A 72 -9.49 4.78 -0.58
N LYS A 73 -9.87 4.58 0.69
CA LYS A 73 -10.02 3.23 1.25
C LYS A 73 -11.21 2.47 0.65
N GLU A 74 -12.26 3.16 0.21
CA GLU A 74 -13.47 2.58 -0.41
C GLU A 74 -13.15 1.90 -1.76
N ASN A 75 -11.98 2.21 -2.33
CA ASN A 75 -11.43 1.50 -3.47
C ASN A 75 -11.21 0.01 -3.18
N PHE A 76 -10.98 -0.37 -1.92
CA PHE A 76 -10.88 -1.75 -1.49
C PHE A 76 -12.28 -2.25 -1.11
N LYS A 77 -13.07 -2.62 -2.13
CA LYS A 77 -14.47 -3.10 -2.00
C LYS A 77 -14.67 -4.26 -1.01
N ASN A 78 -13.61 -4.97 -0.64
CA ASN A 78 -13.61 -6.01 0.39
C ASN A 78 -12.66 -5.61 1.52
N LYS A 79 -13.15 -5.68 2.75
CA LYS A 79 -12.39 -5.42 3.98
C LYS A 79 -11.18 -6.37 4.13
N GLU A 80 -11.29 -7.62 3.68
CA GLU A 80 -10.18 -8.58 3.71
C GLU A 80 -9.03 -8.13 2.79
N TYR A 81 -9.34 -7.65 1.58
CA TYR A 81 -8.32 -7.13 0.65
C TYR A 81 -7.63 -5.88 1.19
N LEU A 82 -8.39 -4.98 1.84
CA LEU A 82 -7.82 -3.82 2.51
C LEU A 82 -6.83 -4.25 3.61
N GLN A 83 -7.20 -5.24 4.41
CA GLN A 83 -6.36 -5.76 5.49
C GLN A 83 -5.09 -6.43 4.95
N GLU A 84 -5.20 -7.28 3.93
CA GLU A 84 -4.04 -7.90 3.28
C GLU A 84 -3.10 -6.85 2.69
N PHE A 85 -3.66 -5.86 1.98
CA PHE A 85 -2.90 -4.74 1.41
C PHE A 85 -2.08 -4.00 2.48
N LEU A 86 -2.72 -3.65 3.60
CA LEU A 86 -2.07 -2.93 4.71
C LEU A 86 -0.96 -3.78 5.34
N VAL A 87 -1.21 -5.06 5.61
CA VAL A 87 -0.19 -5.97 6.16
C VAL A 87 1.00 -6.06 5.21
N LEU A 88 0.76 -6.23 3.91
CA LEU A 88 1.81 -6.41 2.93
C LEU A 88 2.69 -5.16 2.77
N THR A 89 2.05 -4.00 2.60
CA THR A 89 2.76 -2.73 2.37
C THR A 89 3.48 -2.23 3.62
N MET A 90 2.84 -2.30 4.79
CA MET A 90 3.46 -1.81 6.03
C MET A 90 4.54 -2.76 6.56
N PHE A 91 4.35 -4.08 6.43
CA PHE A 91 5.27 -5.05 7.04
C PHE A 91 6.41 -5.46 6.12
N PHE A 92 6.13 -5.83 4.87
CA PHE A 92 7.18 -6.33 3.98
C PHE A 92 8.03 -5.19 3.39
N MET A 93 7.37 -4.08 3.07
CA MET A 93 8.03 -2.95 2.43
C MET A 93 8.44 -1.86 3.42
N GLU A 94 7.96 -1.89 4.66
CA GLU A 94 8.19 -0.84 5.66
C GLU A 94 7.74 0.54 5.16
N ALA A 95 6.73 0.57 4.28
CA ALA A 95 6.20 1.79 3.69
C ALA A 95 4.96 2.26 4.45
N LYS A 96 4.81 3.58 4.61
CA LYS A 96 3.59 4.18 5.15
C LYS A 96 2.46 4.06 4.15
N VAL A 97 1.22 3.92 4.60
CA VAL A 97 0.04 3.90 3.73
C VAL A 97 -0.85 5.07 4.08
N TYR A 98 -1.13 5.92 3.09
CA TYR A 98 -1.95 7.10 3.26
C TYR A 98 -3.17 7.07 2.34
N PHE A 99 -4.36 7.22 2.91
CA PHE A 99 -5.62 7.33 2.19
C PHE A 99 -6.00 8.81 2.05
N LEU A 100 -5.92 9.33 0.82
CA LEU A 100 -5.99 10.76 0.54
C LEU A 100 -7.38 11.34 0.81
N LYS A 101 -8.46 10.73 0.30
CA LYS A 101 -9.83 11.23 0.50
C LYS A 101 -10.24 11.23 1.97
N GLU A 102 -9.81 10.22 2.71
CA GLU A 102 -10.11 10.07 4.12
C GLU A 102 -9.16 10.88 5.02
N ASN A 103 -8.11 11.51 4.45
CA ASN A 103 -7.03 12.16 5.18
C ASN A 103 -6.51 11.26 6.32
N LEU A 104 -6.24 9.99 5.99
CA LEU A 104 -5.96 8.95 6.97
C LEU A 104 -4.60 8.31 6.72
N ASP A 105 -3.68 8.47 7.67
CA ASP A 105 -2.46 7.66 7.75
C ASP A 105 -2.80 6.32 8.41
N ALA A 106 -2.92 5.28 7.57
CA ALA A 106 -3.24 3.95 8.02
C ALA A 106 -2.09 3.29 8.79
N SER A 107 -0.87 3.81 8.65
CA SER A 107 0.30 3.30 9.38
C SER A 107 0.32 3.68 10.86
N MET A 108 -0.51 4.63 11.28
CA MET A 108 -0.57 5.15 12.65
C MET A 108 -1.82 4.71 13.46
N SER A 109 -2.70 3.90 12.88
CA SER A 109 -3.91 3.44 13.58
C SER A 109 -3.62 2.24 14.51
N GLU A 110 -4.02 2.33 15.79
CA GLU A 110 -3.87 1.24 16.78
C GLU A 110 -4.50 -0.07 16.30
N ASP A 111 -5.65 0.00 15.64
CA ASP A 111 -6.34 -1.16 15.06
C ASP A 111 -5.51 -1.85 13.97
N ASN A 112 -4.76 -1.08 13.17
CA ASN A 112 -3.90 -1.59 12.11
C ASN A 112 -2.58 -2.14 12.67
N VAL A 113 -2.03 -1.52 13.72
CA VAL A 113 -0.87 -2.03 14.46
C VAL A 113 -1.20 -3.39 15.09
N GLU A 114 -2.37 -3.56 15.70
CA GLU A 114 -2.79 -4.85 16.28
C GLU A 114 -2.99 -5.93 15.19
N LEU A 115 -3.51 -5.54 14.02
CA LEU A 115 -3.64 -6.41 12.86
C LEU A 115 -2.28 -6.96 12.41
N VAL A 116 -1.26 -6.10 12.38
CA VAL A 116 0.14 -6.47 12.09
C VAL A 116 0.70 -7.41 13.16
N PHE A 117 0.44 -7.16 14.45
CA PHE A 117 0.87 -8.07 15.52
C PHE A 117 0.25 -9.47 15.40
N ARG A 118 -1.06 -9.57 15.14
CA ARG A 118 -1.76 -10.87 15.03
C ARG A 118 -1.21 -11.74 13.89
N PHE A 119 -0.75 -11.13 12.80
CA PHE A 119 -0.15 -11.86 11.66
C PHE A 119 1.20 -12.49 12.04
N ASN A 120 2.06 -11.77 12.77
CA ASN A 120 3.35 -12.28 13.24
C ASN A 120 3.21 -13.42 14.25
N SER A 121 2.21 -13.36 15.12
CA SER A 121 1.90 -14.43 16.08
C SER A 121 1.48 -15.72 15.39
N ARG A 122 0.76 -15.62 14.27
CA ARG A 122 0.32 -16.79 13.48
C ARG A 122 1.48 -17.45 12.73
N ASN A 123 2.37 -16.67 12.09
CA ASN A 123 3.54 -17.22 11.41
C ASN A 123 4.55 -17.84 12.39
N SER A 124 4.72 -17.27 13.58
CA SER A 124 5.61 -17.83 14.61
C SER A 124 5.10 -19.17 15.19
N ASN A 125 3.79 -19.42 15.16
CA ASN A 125 3.21 -20.70 15.59
C ASN A 125 3.27 -21.78 14.49
N ASN A 126 3.35 -21.41 13.21
CA ASN A 126 3.56 -22.34 12.10
C ASN A 126 5.03 -22.75 11.89
N LEU A 127 5.97 -22.12 12.60
CA LEU A 127 7.41 -22.46 12.58
C LEU A 127 7.85 -23.36 13.74
N LYS A 128 6.91 -23.83 14.58
CA LYS A 128 7.16 -24.75 15.72
C LYS A 128 6.71 -26.20 15.46
N SER A 129 6.66 -26.64 14.20
CA SER A 129 6.50 -28.05 13.84
C SER A 129 7.84 -28.73 13.65
#